data_AF-A0A519QKA7-F1
#
_entry.id   AF-A0A519QKA7-F1
#
_cell.length_a   1.000
_cell.length_b   1.000
_cell.length_c   1.000
_cell.angle_alpha   90.00
_cell.angle_beta   90.00
_cell.angle_gamma   90.00
#
_symmetry.space_group_name_H-M   'P 1'
#
loop_
_entity.id
_entity.type
_entity.pdbx_description
1 polymer ?
#
loop_
_entity_poly.entity_id
_entity_poly.type
_entity_poly.pdbx_seq_one_letter_code
_entity_poly.pdbx_strand_id
1 'polypeptide(L)'
;VTAMRTCHGRGSDPTHTGYARDFSNQPDSHMSSLGSFATAGAGWGAAQGPNVLLDGLEYSNDKARERAIIIHGADYADPDFLAREGKLGRSYGCFSVAHVDLPDLRERMGTGRLLFAYA
;
A
#
# COMPACT_ATOMS: atom_id res chain seq x y z
N VAL A 1 -17.38 10.66 2.77
CA VAL A 1 -16.04 10.05 2.92
C VAL A 1 -16.21 8.54 2.92
N THR A 2 -15.42 7.80 2.14
CA THR A 2 -15.40 6.32 2.16
C THR A 2 -14.13 5.89 2.89
N ALA A 3 -14.24 5.02 3.89
CA ALA A 3 -13.10 4.47 4.61
C ALA A 3 -12.85 3.03 4.17
N MET A 4 -11.61 2.72 3.81
CA MET A 4 -11.15 1.39 3.43
C MET A 4 -9.98 0.99 4.32
N ARG A 5 -9.82 -0.31 4.57
CA ARG A 5 -8.69 -0.84 5.33
C ARG A 5 -7.48 -0.98 4.43
N THR A 6 -6.30 -0.64 4.94
CA THR A 6 -5.03 -0.75 4.21
C THR A 6 -3.94 -1.34 5.11
N CYS A 7 -3.08 -2.17 4.54
CA CYS A 7 -1.90 -2.72 5.18
C CYS A 7 -0.68 -1.82 4.91
N HIS A 8 0.26 -1.81 5.87
CA HIS A 8 1.58 -1.19 5.75
C HIS A 8 2.69 -2.23 5.61
N GLY A 9 3.90 -1.75 5.31
CA GLY A 9 5.10 -2.58 5.19
C GLY A 9 5.51 -3.24 6.52
N ARG A 10 5.95 -4.50 6.48
CA ARG A 10 6.37 -5.23 7.69
C ARG A 10 7.52 -4.58 8.45
N GLY A 11 8.39 -3.86 7.75
CA GLY A 11 9.49 -3.13 8.38
C GLY A 11 8.98 -1.96 9.22
N SER A 12 7.81 -1.42 8.88
CA SER A 12 7.17 -0.34 9.65
C SER A 12 6.52 -0.84 10.94
N ASP A 13 6.22 -2.14 11.04
CA ASP A 13 5.67 -2.77 12.23
C ASP A 13 6.28 -4.17 12.44
N PRO A 14 7.54 -4.24 12.89
CA PRO A 14 8.26 -5.51 12.98
C PRO A 14 7.59 -6.50 13.94
N THR A 15 6.98 -5.99 15.01
CA THR A 15 6.31 -6.78 16.05
C THR A 15 4.85 -7.11 15.73
N HIS A 16 4.36 -6.70 14.55
CA HIS A 16 3.00 -6.94 14.07
C HIS A 16 1.92 -6.46 15.03
N THR A 17 2.08 -5.27 15.61
CA THR A 17 1.07 -4.69 16.49
C THR A 17 -0.20 -4.23 15.75
N GLY A 18 -0.13 -4.11 14.42
CA GLY A 18 -1.19 -3.53 13.60
C GLY A 18 -0.99 -2.02 13.36
N TYR A 19 0.08 -1.43 13.89
CA TYR A 19 0.39 -0.02 13.78
C TYR A 19 1.80 0.18 13.21
N ALA A 20 1.89 0.90 12.10
CA ALA A 20 3.17 1.36 11.56
C ALA A 20 3.79 2.40 12.51
N ARG A 21 5.06 2.22 12.87
CA ARG A 21 5.82 3.12 13.76
C ARG A 21 6.97 3.82 13.05
N ASP A 22 7.60 3.11 12.11
CA ASP A 22 8.78 3.58 11.42
C ASP A 22 8.56 3.56 9.90
N PHE A 23 9.18 4.48 9.17
CA PHE A 23 8.98 4.64 7.73
C PHE A 23 10.31 4.84 7.03
N SER A 24 10.41 4.39 5.79
CA SER A 24 11.66 4.50 5.03
C SER A 24 11.43 4.48 3.53
N ASN A 25 12.26 5.25 2.84
CA ASN A 25 12.39 5.26 1.39
C ASN A 25 13.53 4.36 0.89
N GLN A 26 14.21 3.62 1.79
CA GLN A 26 15.32 2.78 1.40
C GLN A 26 14.82 1.47 0.76
N PRO A 27 15.42 1.03 -0.36
CA PRO A 27 15.23 -0.32 -0.89
C PRO A 27 15.46 -1.39 0.19
N ASP A 28 14.73 -2.50 0.10
CA ASP A 28 14.81 -3.67 1.01
C ASP A 28 14.51 -3.41 2.50
N SER A 29 14.16 -2.17 2.89
CA SER A 29 13.69 -1.86 4.24
C SER A 29 12.38 -2.57 4.60
N HIS A 30 11.59 -2.96 3.59
CA HIS A 30 10.21 -3.45 3.72
C HIS A 30 9.28 -2.50 4.50
N MET A 31 9.63 -1.22 4.61
CA MET A 31 8.86 -0.18 5.29
C MET A 31 7.96 0.55 4.30
N SER A 32 6.83 1.07 4.77
CA SER A 32 6.06 2.03 3.98
C SER A 32 6.78 3.38 3.92
N SER A 33 6.50 4.13 2.85
CA SER A 33 6.94 5.51 2.68
C SER A 33 5.79 6.48 2.98
N LEU A 34 6.12 7.62 3.58
CA LEU A 34 5.18 8.71 3.84
C LEU A 34 5.22 9.74 2.71
N GLY A 35 4.31 10.72 2.77
CA GLY A 35 4.26 11.87 1.87
C GLY A 35 3.32 11.66 0.68
N SER A 36 3.49 12.54 -0.29
CA SER A 36 2.65 12.64 -1.49
C SER A 36 3.11 11.71 -2.60
N PHE A 37 2.16 11.01 -3.21
CA PHE A 37 2.34 10.16 -4.38
C PHE A 37 1.35 10.59 -5.48
N ALA A 38 1.77 10.48 -6.74
CA ALA A 38 0.86 10.54 -7.88
C ALA A 38 0.52 9.12 -8.36
N THR A 39 -0.75 8.86 -8.65
CA THR A 39 -1.16 7.63 -9.34
C THR A 39 -0.73 7.72 -10.80
N ALA A 40 -0.09 6.67 -11.29
CA ALA A 40 0.28 6.59 -12.71
C ALA A 40 -0.73 5.78 -13.55
N GLY A 41 -1.75 5.23 -12.89
CA GLY A 41 -2.83 4.49 -13.51
C GLY A 41 -2.78 2.99 -13.21
N ALA A 42 -3.67 2.26 -13.88
CA ALA A 42 -3.84 0.83 -13.70
C ALA A 42 -2.60 0.04 -14.18
N GLY A 43 -2.14 -0.88 -13.35
CA GLY A 43 -1.09 -1.84 -13.68
C GLY A 43 -1.52 -3.28 -13.42
N TRP A 44 -0.62 -4.21 -13.72
CA TRP A 44 -0.75 -5.64 -13.45
C TRP A 44 0.59 -6.23 -13.05
N GLY A 45 0.64 -6.96 -11.94
CA GLY A 45 1.82 -7.64 -11.43
C GLY A 45 1.64 -9.16 -11.47
N ALA A 46 2.71 -9.91 -11.69
CA ALA A 46 2.64 -11.37 -11.76
C ALA A 46 2.18 -12.01 -10.45
N ALA A 47 2.58 -11.46 -9.30
CA ALA A 47 2.21 -11.96 -7.98
C ALA A 47 1.03 -11.20 -7.36
N GLN A 48 0.90 -9.90 -7.63
CA GLN A 48 -0.09 -9.01 -7.02
C GLN A 48 -1.37 -8.88 -7.84
N GLY A 49 -1.36 -9.33 -9.10
CA GLY A 49 -2.48 -9.18 -10.02
C GLY A 49 -2.78 -7.71 -10.33
N PRO A 50 -4.07 -7.33 -10.47
CA PRO A 50 -4.49 -5.96 -10.67
C PRO A 50 -3.89 -4.99 -9.63
N ASN A 51 -3.39 -3.84 -10.08
CA ASN A 51 -2.86 -2.83 -9.17
C ASN A 51 -3.00 -1.40 -9.70
N VAL A 52 -2.61 -0.42 -8.88
CA VAL A 52 -2.37 0.98 -9.26
C VAL A 52 -0.90 1.29 -9.05
N LEU A 53 -0.28 1.82 -10.09
CA LEU A 53 1.10 2.28 -10.07
C LEU A 53 1.21 3.64 -9.38
N LEU A 54 2.28 3.86 -8.62
CA LEU A 54 2.53 5.09 -7.88
C LEU A 54 3.90 5.70 -8.24
N ASP A 55 3.92 7.01 -8.40
CA ASP A 55 5.11 7.84 -8.49
C ASP A 55 5.28 8.64 -7.20
N GLY A 56 6.46 8.59 -6.59
CA GLY A 56 6.78 9.42 -5.45
C GLY A 56 6.99 10.88 -5.84
N LEU A 57 6.49 11.81 -5.03
CA LEU A 57 6.61 13.26 -5.25
C LEU A 57 7.49 13.96 -4.21
N GLU A 58 8.04 13.22 -3.22
CA GLU A 58 8.84 13.75 -2.12
C GLU A 58 10.08 12.90 -1.85
N TYR A 59 11.11 13.46 -1.22
CA TYR A 59 12.34 12.72 -0.86
C TYR A 59 12.09 11.49 0.03
N SER A 60 10.96 11.49 0.75
CA SER A 60 10.49 10.40 1.61
C SER A 60 9.91 9.22 0.83
N ASN A 61 9.67 9.39 -0.48
CA ASN A 61 9.03 8.39 -1.34
C ASN A 61 9.49 8.38 -2.81
N ASP A 62 10.48 9.18 -3.20
CA ASP A 62 10.97 9.30 -4.58
C ASP A 62 11.48 7.98 -5.20
N LYS A 63 11.77 6.96 -4.38
CA LYS A 63 12.14 5.60 -4.83
C LYS A 63 10.94 4.65 -4.95
N ALA A 64 9.71 5.16 -4.91
CA ALA A 64 8.50 4.33 -4.98
C ALA A 64 8.51 3.35 -6.17
N ARG A 65 8.94 3.79 -7.35
CA ARG A 65 9.04 2.95 -8.55
C ARG A 65 10.11 1.88 -8.44
N GLU A 66 11.31 2.28 -8.03
CA GLU A 66 12.44 1.35 -7.84
C GLU A 66 12.09 0.26 -6.82
N ARG A 67 11.31 0.63 -5.81
CA ARG A 67 10.85 -0.26 -4.73
C ARG A 67 9.54 -0.99 -5.05
N ALA A 68 8.99 -0.80 -6.25
CA ALA A 68 7.71 -1.34 -6.68
C ALA A 68 6.55 -1.07 -5.70
N ILE A 69 6.52 0.11 -5.08
CA ILE A 69 5.43 0.55 -4.20
C ILE A 69 4.19 0.83 -5.06
N ILE A 70 3.14 0.07 -4.81
CA ILE A 70 1.87 0.10 -5.55
C ILE A 70 0.69 -0.04 -4.60
N ILE A 71 -0.52 0.15 -5.13
CA ILE A 71 -1.77 -0.22 -4.46
C ILE A 71 -2.27 -1.52 -5.07
N HIS A 72 -2.53 -2.55 -4.26
CA HIS A 72 -2.98 -3.84 -4.76
C HIS A 72 -3.84 -4.60 -3.76
N GLY A 73 -4.55 -5.62 -4.25
CA GLY A 73 -5.31 -6.56 -3.42
C GLY A 73 -4.39 -7.57 -2.74
N ALA A 74 -4.73 -7.99 -1.53
CA ALA A 74 -3.99 -9.04 -0.83
C ALA A 74 -4.87 -9.87 0.09
N ASP A 75 -4.64 -11.19 0.13
CA ASP A 75 -5.39 -12.13 0.99
C ASP A 75 -5.28 -11.72 2.47
N TYR A 76 -4.12 -11.20 2.87
CA TYR A 76 -3.86 -10.75 4.23
C TYR A 76 -4.51 -9.40 4.58
N ALA A 77 -5.22 -8.78 3.63
CA ALA A 77 -6.04 -7.59 3.83
C ALA A 77 -7.54 -7.91 3.80
N ASP A 78 -7.93 -9.13 3.40
CA ASP A 78 -9.33 -9.50 3.22
C ASP A 78 -10.08 -9.63 4.56
N PRO A 79 -11.41 -9.42 4.55
CA PRO A 79 -12.24 -9.50 5.75
C PRO A 79 -12.10 -10.82 6.53
N ASP A 80 -11.96 -11.95 5.82
CA ASP A 80 -11.82 -13.27 6.43
C ASP A 80 -10.49 -13.42 7.18
N PHE A 81 -9.40 -12.87 6.62
CA PHE A 81 -8.10 -12.83 7.29
C PHE A 81 -8.19 -11.97 8.55
N LEU A 82 -8.79 -10.78 8.43
CA LEU A 82 -8.97 -9.88 9.58
C LEU A 82 -9.81 -10.52 10.69
N ALA A 83 -10.89 -11.22 10.32
CA ALA A 83 -11.75 -11.91 11.28
C ALA A 83 -11.01 -13.04 12.01
N ARG A 84 -10.09 -13.74 11.33
CA ARG A 84 -9.29 -14.82 11.92
C ARG A 84 -8.14 -14.31 12.80
N GLU A 85 -7.39 -13.33 12.31
CA GLU A 85 -6.15 -12.87 12.96
C GLU A 85 -6.36 -11.70 13.95
N GLY A 86 -7.52 -11.06 13.91
CA GLY A 86 -7.86 -9.87 14.71
C GLY A 86 -7.15 -8.58 14.25
N LYS A 87 -6.32 -8.65 13.21
CA LYS A 87 -5.61 -7.52 12.60
C LYS A 87 -5.24 -7.86 11.14
N LEU A 88 -4.94 -6.83 10.35
CA LEU A 88 -4.47 -7.01 8.99
C LEU A 88 -3.04 -7.57 8.98
N GLY A 89 -2.66 -8.19 7.86
CA GLY A 89 -1.29 -8.56 7.58
C GLY A 89 -0.41 -7.36 7.25
N ARG A 90 0.76 -7.64 6.67
CA ARG A 90 1.79 -6.64 6.37
C ARG A 90 2.36 -6.89 4.99
N SER A 91 2.52 -5.83 4.21
CA SER A 91 3.14 -5.85 2.89
C SER A 91 4.67 -5.69 3.00
N TYR A 92 5.35 -5.46 1.88
CA TYR A 92 6.76 -5.03 1.85
C TYR A 92 6.92 -3.52 1.58
N GLY A 93 5.87 -2.74 1.85
CA GLY A 93 5.87 -1.28 1.73
C GLY A 93 4.68 -0.74 0.92
N CYS A 94 4.07 -1.60 0.09
CA CYS A 94 2.87 -1.30 -0.69
C CYS A 94 1.65 -0.97 0.18
N PHE A 95 0.70 -0.23 -0.41
CA PHE A 95 -0.62 0.02 0.18
C PHE A 95 -1.56 -1.11 -0.23
N SER A 96 -1.59 -2.19 0.56
CA SER A 96 -2.39 -3.37 0.21
C SER A 96 -3.78 -3.26 0.82
N VAL A 97 -4.81 -3.50 0.02
CA VAL A 97 -6.23 -3.44 0.41
C VAL A 97 -6.90 -4.80 0.21
N ALA A 98 -8.13 -4.95 0.70
CA ALA A 98 -8.91 -6.16 0.42
C ALA A 98 -9.20 -6.29 -1.09
N HIS A 99 -9.28 -7.51 -1.60
CA HIS A 99 -9.59 -7.77 -3.01
C HIS A 99 -10.93 -7.19 -3.43
N VAL A 100 -11.91 -7.20 -2.52
CA VAL A 100 -13.25 -6.63 -2.75
C VAL A 100 -13.23 -5.10 -2.89
N ASP A 101 -12.28 -4.42 -2.25
CA ASP A 101 -12.19 -2.94 -2.27
C ASP A 101 -11.40 -2.43 -3.49
N LEU A 102 -10.51 -3.26 -4.03
CA LEU A 102 -9.58 -2.85 -5.09
C LEU A 102 -10.26 -2.36 -6.38
N PRO A 103 -11.33 -2.96 -6.92
CA PRO A 103 -11.97 -2.50 -8.15
C PRO A 103 -12.46 -1.04 -8.05
N ASP A 104 -13.24 -0.73 -7.02
CA ASP A 104 -13.76 0.61 -6.75
C ASP A 104 -12.63 1.62 -6.51
N LEU A 105 -11.58 1.18 -5.79
CA LEU A 105 -10.42 2.03 -5.55
C LEU A 105 -9.65 2.35 -6.84
N ARG A 106 -9.44 1.35 -7.72
CA ARG A 106 -8.77 1.53 -9.02
C ARG A 106 -9.52 2.49 -9.93
N GLU A 107 -10.85 2.44 -9.95
CA GLU A 107 -11.67 3.39 -10.70
C GLU A 107 -11.46 4.83 -10.22
N ARG A 108 -11.41 5.01 -8.89
CA ARG A 108 -11.17 6.33 -8.27
C ARG A 108 -9.74 6.84 -8.43
N MET A 109 -8.78 5.92 -8.59
CA MET A 109 -7.34 6.18 -8.65
C MET A 109 -6.76 6.12 -10.07
N GLY A 110 -7.52 6.60 -11.06
CA GLY A 110 -7.00 6.85 -12.41
C GLY A 110 -5.74 7.75 -12.41
N THR A 111 -5.07 7.88 -13.54
CA THR A 111 -3.79 8.61 -13.63
C THR A 111 -3.89 10.07 -13.16
N GLY A 112 -2.85 10.55 -12.46
CA GLY A 112 -2.71 11.94 -12.01
C GLY A 112 -3.45 12.29 -10.71
N ARG A 113 -3.93 11.30 -9.95
CA ARG A 113 -4.58 11.52 -8.65
C ARG A 113 -3.54 11.53 -7.53
N LEU A 114 -3.80 12.36 -6.52
CA LEU A 114 -2.97 12.43 -5.33
C LEU A 114 -3.34 11.31 -4.35
N LEU A 115 -2.34 10.57 -3.90
CA LEU A 115 -2.38 9.78 -2.67
C LEU A 115 -1.48 10.46 -1.66
N PHE A 116 -1.97 10.64 -0.43
CA PHE A 116 -1.19 11.23 0.66
C PHE A 116 -1.11 10.25 1.82
N ALA A 117 0.11 9.82 2.15
CA ALA A 117 0.39 8.90 3.25
C ALA A 117 0.93 9.66 4.46
N TYR A 118 0.28 9.50 5.61
CA TYR A 118 0.64 10.14 6.87
C TYR A 118 0.58 9.15 8.04
N ALA A 119 1.27 9.47 9.14
CA ALA A 119 1.34 8.67 10.36
C ALA A 119 1.41 9.57 11.60
#